data_AF-W1XMG0-F1
#
_entry.id   AF-W1XMG0-F1
#
_cell.length_a   1.000
_cell.length_b   1.000
_cell.length_c   1.000
_cell.angle_alpha   90.00
_cell.angle_beta   90.00
_cell.angle_gamma   90.00
#
_symmetry.space_group_name_H-M   'P 1'
#
loop_
_entity.id
_entity.type
_entity.pdbx_description
1 polymer ?
#
loop_
_entity_poly.entity_id
_entity_poly.type
_entity_poly.pdbx_seq_one_letter_code
_entity_poly.pdbx_strand_id
1 'polypeptide(L)' 'GYGKPATFYQMQDNGKPVEGHASQMHYELAKDFVVLTGNAYLQQVDSNIKGDKITYLVKEQKMQAFSDKGKR' A
#
# COMPACT_ATOMS: atom_id res chain seq x y z
N GLY A 1 -6.33 -13.36 -4.72
CA GLY A 1 -6.55 -13.38 -6.18
C GLY A 1 -5.36 -12.72 -6.85
N TYR A 2 -4.73 -13.41 -7.81
CA TYR A 2 -3.58 -12.88 -8.55
C TYR A 2 -4.07 -12.07 -9.75
N GLY A 3 -4.38 -10.80 -9.52
CA GLY A 3 -4.45 -9.81 -10.60
C GLY A 3 -3.03 -9.32 -10.90
N LYS A 4 -2.67 -9.17 -12.17
CA LYS A 4 -1.53 -8.34 -12.59
C LYS A 4 -2.12 -7.04 -13.10
N PRO A 5 -2.06 -5.92 -12.36
CA PRO A 5 -1.46 -5.70 -11.04
C PRO A 5 -2.34 -6.17 -9.86
N ALA A 6 -1.72 -6.43 -8.71
CA ALA A 6 -2.42 -6.78 -7.47
C ALA A 6 -3.06 -5.51 -6.90
N THR A 7 -4.37 -5.53 -6.74
CA THR A 7 -5.14 -4.40 -6.18
C THR A 7 -5.52 -4.67 -4.72
N PHE A 8 -5.40 -3.65 -3.89
CA PHE A 8 -5.77 -3.63 -2.48
C PHE A 8 -6.96 -2.70 -2.30
N TYR A 9 -7.94 -3.14 -1.52
CA TYR A 9 -9.06 -2.31 -1.10
C TYR A 9 -9.40 -2.64 0.35
N GLN A 10 -9.45 -1.63 1.21
CA GLN A 10 -9.80 -1.79 2.62
C GLN A 10 -10.60 -0.56 3.08
N MET A 11 -11.72 -0.79 3.74
CA MET A 11 -12.44 0.26 4.45
C MET A 11 -11.81 0.43 5.84
N GLN A 12 -11.41 1.66 6.17
CA GLN A 12 -10.90 2.01 7.50
C GLN A 12 -12.07 2.23 8.48
N ASP A 13 -11.78 2.16 9.77
CA ASP A 13 -12.78 2.37 10.84
C ASP A 13 -13.41 3.78 10.82
N ASN A 14 -12.70 4.75 10.26
CA ASN A 14 -13.20 6.12 10.06
C ASN A 14 -14.16 6.26 8.86
N GLY A 15 -14.49 5.16 8.18
CA GLY A 15 -15.36 5.13 6.99
C GLY A 15 -14.68 5.53 5.68
N LYS A 16 -13.36 5.79 5.68
CA LYS A 16 -12.62 6.16 4.47
C LYS A 16 -12.05 4.92 3.78
N PRO A 17 -12.26 4.75 2.46
CA PRO A 17 -11.63 3.67 1.72
C PRO A 17 -10.14 3.97 1.49
N VAL A 18 -9.34 2.90 1.56
CA VAL A 18 -7.94 2.86 1.16
C VAL A 18 -7.86 1.93 -0.04
N GLU A 19 -7.34 2.45 -1.15
CA GLU A 19 -7.15 1.69 -2.38
C GLU A 19 -5.66 1.64 -2.71
N GLY A 20 -5.18 0.53 -3.25
CA GLY A 20 -3.80 0.43 -3.68
C GLY A 20 -3.63 -0.49 -4.86
N HIS A 21 -2.54 -0.31 -5.60
CA HIS A 21 -2.14 -1.25 -6.64
C HIS A 21 -0.62 -1.39 -6.68
N ALA A 22 -0.15 -2.59 -6.97
CA ALA A 22 1.27 -2.88 -7.14
C ALA A 22 1.47 -4.13 -8.00
N SER A 23 2.69 -4.34 -8.46
CA SER A 23 3.06 -5.55 -9.20
C SER A 23 3.01 -6.78 -8.28
N GLN A 24 3.39 -6.60 -7.02
CA GLN A 24 3.31 -7.62 -5.98
C GLN A 24 2.71 -7.02 -4.70
N MET A 25 1.84 -7.79 -4.06
CA MET A 25 1.29 -7.49 -2.74
C MET A 25 1.61 -8.63 -1.80
N HIS A 26 2.09 -8.30 -0.61
CA HIS A 26 2.25 -9.22 0.50
C HIS A 26 1.41 -8.72 1.68
N TYR A 27 0.62 -9.61 2.28
CA TYR A 27 -0.20 -9.28 3.44
C TYR A 27 0.11 -10.22 4.59
N GLU A 28 0.63 -9.66 5.68
CA GLU A 28 0.88 -10.35 6.95
C GLU A 28 -0.31 -10.12 7.88
N LEU A 29 -1.30 -11.02 7.83
CA LEU A 29 -2.48 -11.03 8.73
C LEU A 29 -2.09 -10.98 10.21
N ALA A 30 -1.03 -11.68 10.62
CA ALA A 30 -0.59 -11.73 12.01
C ALA A 30 -0.19 -10.36 12.57
N LYS A 31 0.20 -9.42 11.70
CA LYS A 31 0.67 -8.07 12.07
C LYS A 31 -0.22 -6.96 11.50
N ASP A 32 -1.27 -7.32 10.76
CA ASP A 32 -2.05 -6.41 9.91
C ASP A 32 -1.14 -5.46 9.11
N PHE A 33 -0.18 -6.06 8.41
CA PHE A 33 0.87 -5.34 7.69
C PHE A 33 0.80 -5.67 6.19
N VAL A 34 0.58 -4.64 5.37
CA VAL A 34 0.53 -4.74 3.91
C VAL A 34 1.82 -4.20 3.33
N VAL A 35 2.42 -4.94 2.40
CA VAL A 35 3.57 -4.51 1.61
C VAL A 35 3.21 -4.58 0.14
N LEU A 36 3.31 -3.43 -0.53
CA LEU A 36 3.11 -3.24 -1.95
C LEU A 36 4.47 -3.01 -2.60
N THR A 37 4.85 -3.79 -3.61
CA THR A 37 6.16 -3.69 -4.27
C THR A 37 6.01 -3.68 -5.79
N GLY A 38 6.80 -2.85 -6.46
CA GLY A 38 6.85 -2.68 -7.90
C GLY A 38 5.71 -1.81 -8.42
N ASN A 39 6.00 -0.57 -8.81
CA ASN A 39 4.99 0.43 -9.17
C ASN A 39 3.90 0.54 -8.10
N ALA A 40 4.31 0.61 -6.83
CA ALA A 40 3.39 0.64 -5.71
C ALA A 40 2.69 1.99 -5.65
N TYR A 41 1.37 1.94 -5.55
CA TYR A 41 0.49 3.09 -5.40
C TYR A 41 -0.51 2.81 -4.29
N LEU A 42 -0.76 3.80 -3.45
CA LEU A 42 -1.78 3.74 -2.42
C LEU A 42 -2.48 5.10 -2.34
N GLN A 43 -3.80 5.08 -2.38
CA GLN A 43 -4.68 6.22 -2.40
C GLN A 43 -5.67 6.14 -1.25
N GLN A 44 -5.72 7.22 -0.49
CA GLN A 44 -6.75 7.54 0.48
C GLN A 44 -7.56 8.73 -0.03
N VAL A 45 -8.72 8.95 0.57
CA VAL A 45 -9.64 10.06 0.22
C VAL A 45 -8.90 11.41 0.15
N ASP A 46 -7.99 11.66 1.09
CA ASP A 46 -7.33 12.97 1.23
C ASP A 46 -5.90 13.00 0.69
N SER A 47 -5.33 11.85 0.28
CA SER A 47 -3.89 11.74 -0.02
C SER A 47 -3.56 10.55 -0.91
N ASN A 48 -2.51 10.66 -1.71
CA ASN A 48 -1.97 9.53 -2.45
C ASN A 48 -0.45 9.43 -2.27
N ILE A 49 0.04 8.20 -2.30
CA ILE A 49 1.44 7.84 -2.12
C ILE A 49 1.85 6.95 -3.29
N LYS A 50 2.99 7.26 -3.91
CA LYS A 50 3.61 6.45 -4.96
C LYS A 50 5.04 6.12 -4.58
N GLY A 51 5.50 4.93 -4.94
CA GLY A 51 6.89 4.52 -4.75
C GLY A 51 7.19 3.16 -5.37
N ASP A 52 8.44 2.74 -5.26
CA ASP A 52 8.84 1.38 -5.67
C ASP A 52 8.35 0.34 -4.65
N LYS A 53 8.29 0.72 -3.37
CA LYS A 53 7.71 -0.07 -2.30
C LYS A 53 6.90 0.81 -1.37
N ILE A 54 5.70 0.38 -1.00
CA ILE A 54 4.86 1.02 0.01
C ILE A 54 4.57 -0.01 1.10
N THR A 55 4.71 0.40 2.35
CA THR A 55 4.33 -0.41 3.52
C THR A 55 3.22 0.27 4.29
N TYR A 56 2.20 -0.48 4.66
CA TYR A 56 1.03 0.01 5.39
C TYR A 56 0.78 -0.85 6.63
N LEU A 57 0.89 -0.22 7.80
CA LEU A 57 0.57 -0.78 9.10
C LEU A 57 -0.88 -0.42 9.42
N VAL A 58 -1.80 -1.38 9.26
CA VAL A 58 -3.25 -1.11 9.40
C VAL A 58 -3.58 -0.70 10.84
N LYS A 59 -3.03 -1.40 11.85
CA LYS A 59 -3.24 -1.08 13.27
C LYS A 59 -2.78 0.32 13.66
N GLU A 60 -1.65 0.76 13.11
CA GLU A 60 -1.08 2.08 13.41
C GLU A 60 -1.56 3.17 12.46
N GLN A 61 -2.31 2.81 11.42
CA GLN A 61 -2.69 3.69 10.31
C GLN A 61 -1.50 4.43 9.70
N LYS A 62 -0.31 3.82 9.73
CA LYS A 62 0.95 4.40 9.22
C LYS A 62 1.27 3.88 7.83
N MET A 63 1.57 4.79 6.93
CA MET A 63 1.99 4.51 5.56
C MET A 63 3.43 5.02 5.37
N GLN A 64 4.27 4.21 4.74
CA GLN A 64 5.62 4.61 4.35
C GLN A 64 5.86 4.24 2.89
N ALA A 65 6.41 5.19 2.14
CA ALA A 65 6.80 5.00 0.75
C ALA A 65 8.32 4.98 0.65
N PHE A 66 8.84 4.02 -0.11
CA PHE A 66 10.24 3.90 -0.44
C PHE A 66 10.34 4.00 -1.96
N SER A 67 11.18 4.91 -2.44
CA SER A 67 11.51 5.05 -3.84
C SER A 67 13.02 4.91 -3.98
N ASP A 68 13.48 4.09 -4.92
CA ASP A 68 14.90 3.90 -5.25
C ASP A 68 15.42 5.04 -6.14
N LYS A 69 14.90 6.26 -5.95
CA LYS A 69 15.38 7.48 -6.62
C LYS A 69 16.56 8.12 -5.87
N GLY A 70 17.45 7.28 -5.32
CA GLY A 70 18.58 7.69 -4.50
C GLY A 70 19.95 7.65 -5.20
N LYS A 71 20.06 7.27 -6.47
CA LYS A 71 21.34 7.26 -7.19
C LYS A 71 21.25 8.00 -8.52
N ARG A 72 21.47 9.32 -8.47
CA ARG A 72 22.03 10.10 -9.56
C ARG A 72 23.22 10.88 -9.03
#